data_AF-A0A1G1V6W4-F1
#
_entry.id   AF-A0A1G1V6W4-F1
#
_cell.length_a   1.000
_cell.length_b   1.000
_cell.length_c   1.000
_cell.angle_alpha   90.00
_cell.angle_beta   90.00
_cell.angle_gamma   90.00
#
_symmetry.space_group_name_H-M   'P 1'
#
loop_
_entity.id
_entity.type
_entity.pdbx_description
1 polymer ?
#
loop_
_entity_poly.entity_id
_entity_poly.type
_entity_poly.pdbx_seq_one_letter_code
_entity_poly.pdbx_strand_id
1 'polypeptide(L)'
;MTLYLDTAIGCIPITGDNNAVTNAFAGWFLGWAIGVSGGLALLLIVFSGFQIMTASGDPQKLQSGRELLTSAISGLILIIFSIFLLRLIGVQILNIPGLS
;
A
#
# COMPACT_ATOMS: atom_id res chain seq x y z
N MET A 1 14.34 -26.76 -3.23
CA MET A 1 13.59 -26.73 -4.51
C MET A 1 12.48 -25.71 -4.35
N THR A 2 12.58 -24.57 -5.03
CA THR A 2 11.60 -23.49 -5.00
C THR A 2 10.46 -23.84 -5.96
N LEU A 3 9.24 -23.96 -5.43
CA LEU A 3 8.05 -24.17 -6.24
C LEU A 3 7.39 -22.82 -6.45
N TYR A 4 6.92 -22.62 -7.67
CA TYR A 4 6.40 -21.34 -8.10
C TYR A 4 5.08 -21.55 -8.80
N LEU A 5 4.04 -20.84 -8.35
CA LEU A 5 2.74 -20.86 -9.01
C LEU A 5 2.58 -19.59 -9.82
N ASP A 6 2.49 -19.74 -11.14
CA ASP A 6 2.13 -18.65 -12.02
C ASP A 6 0.61 -18.47 -11.96
N THR A 7 0.17 -17.29 -11.51
CA THR A 7 -1.24 -16.95 -11.33
C THR A 7 -1.53 -15.65 -12.07
N ALA A 8 -2.80 -15.40 -12.42
CA ALA A 8 -3.21 -14.18 -13.13
C ALA A 8 -2.90 -12.86 -12.39
N ILE A 9 -2.60 -12.95 -11.09
CA ILE A 9 -2.13 -11.87 -10.22
C ILE A 9 -0.60 -11.81 -10.12
N GLY A 10 0.08 -12.44 -11.07
CA GLY A 10 1.49 -12.67 -11.04
C GLY A 10 1.86 -13.85 -10.18
N CYS A 11 3.13 -13.84 -9.90
CA CYS A 11 3.93 -15.01 -9.89
C CYS A 11 4.14 -15.22 -8.34
N ILE A 12 3.66 -16.33 -7.75
CA ILE A 12 3.64 -16.55 -6.29
C ILE A 12 4.69 -17.60 -5.88
N PRO A 13 5.76 -17.20 -5.15
CA PRO A 13 6.76 -18.12 -4.64
C PRO A 13 6.24 -18.88 -3.41
N ILE A 14 6.16 -20.20 -3.51
CA ILE A 14 5.92 -21.12 -2.38
C ILE A 14 7.19 -21.96 -2.17
N THR A 15 8.11 -21.41 -1.39
CA THR A 15 9.38 -22.04 -1.03
C THR A 15 9.17 -23.07 0.08
N GLY A 16 9.84 -24.23 0.02
CA GLY A 16 9.83 -25.24 1.10
C GLY A 16 10.69 -24.88 2.33
N ASP A 17 11.04 -23.60 2.50
CA ASP A 17 11.88 -23.07 3.58
C ASP A 17 11.11 -21.94 4.29
N ASN A 18 10.92 -22.09 5.60
CA ASN A 18 10.06 -21.23 6.42
C ASN A 18 10.53 -19.76 6.43
N ASN A 19 11.83 -19.54 6.22
CA ASN A 19 12.49 -18.24 6.33
C ASN A 19 12.39 -17.51 4.99
N ALA A 20 12.51 -18.26 3.89
CA ALA A 20 12.38 -17.72 2.54
C ALA A 20 10.91 -17.50 2.13
N VAL A 21 9.97 -18.27 2.68
CA VAL A 21 8.53 -18.09 2.43
C VAL A 21 8.04 -16.71 2.81
N THR A 22 8.44 -16.22 4.00
CA THR A 22 7.96 -14.93 4.51
C THR A 22 8.46 -13.78 3.65
N ASN A 23 9.72 -13.81 3.23
CA ASN A 23 10.32 -12.73 2.44
C ASN A 23 9.81 -12.70 1.00
N ALA A 24 9.67 -13.87 0.38
CA ALA A 24 9.21 -13.98 -1.00
C ALA A 24 7.71 -13.65 -1.12
N PHE A 25 6.90 -14.08 -0.15
CA PHE A 25 5.49 -13.70 -0.06
C PHE A 25 5.31 -12.22 0.29
N ALA A 26 6.09 -11.68 1.23
CA ALA A 26 6.04 -10.27 1.59
C ALA A 26 6.44 -9.35 0.42
N GLY A 27 7.45 -9.71 -0.37
CA GLY A 27 7.86 -8.95 -1.55
C GLY A 27 6.76 -8.86 -2.61
N TRP A 28 6.12 -10.00 -2.92
CA TRP A 28 4.98 -10.04 -3.84
C TRP A 28 3.77 -9.25 -3.30
N PHE A 29 3.41 -9.46 -2.03
CA PHE A 29 2.30 -8.77 -1.40
C PHE A 29 2.53 -7.26 -1.31
N LEU A 30 3.74 -6.80 -0.96
CA LEU A 30 4.07 -5.38 -0.93
C LEU A 30 3.95 -4.74 -2.32
N GLY A 31 4.43 -5.41 -3.37
CA GLY A 31 4.32 -4.91 -4.74
C GLY A 31 2.87 -4.69 -5.16
N TRP A 32 2.01 -5.68 -4.90
CA TRP A 32 0.57 -5.58 -5.15
C TRP A 32 -0.12 -4.55 -4.25
N ALA A 33 0.18 -4.55 -2.95
CA ALA A 33 -0.39 -3.65 -1.98
C ALA A 33 -0.11 -2.19 -2.35
N ILE A 34 1.12 -1.85 -2.75
CA ILE A 34 1.50 -0.49 -3.18
C ILE A 34 0.75 -0.08 -4.45
N GLY A 35 0.66 -0.99 -5.43
CA GLY A 35 -0.06 -0.72 -6.68
C GLY A 35 -1.54 -0.45 -6.45
N VAL A 36 -2.19 -1.32 -5.67
CA VAL A 36 -3.62 -1.21 -5.36
C VAL A 36 -3.89 -0.01 -4.45
N SER A 37 -3.07 0.21 -3.41
CA SER A 37 -3.29 1.33 -2.48
C SER A 37 -3.06 2.68 -3.13
N GLY A 38 -2.05 2.80 -4.00
CA GLY A 38 -1.80 4.02 -4.77
C GLY A 38 -2.95 4.34 -5.72
N GLY A 39 -3.47 3.33 -6.41
CA GLY A 39 -4.65 3.48 -7.27
C GLY A 39 -5.91 3.88 -6.49
N LEU A 40 -6.16 3.23 -5.34
CA LEU A 40 -7.31 3.54 -4.50
C LEU A 40 -7.23 4.95 -3.89
N ALA A 41 -6.04 5.36 -3.44
CA ALA A 41 -5.81 6.70 -2.90
C ALA A 41 -6.06 7.79 -3.96
N LEU A 42 -5.59 7.59 -5.20
CA LEU A 42 -5.87 8.53 -6.29
C LEU A 42 -7.37 8.67 -6.56
N LEU A 43 -8.12 7.56 -6.59
CA LEU A 43 -9.58 7.59 -6.77
C LEU A 43 -10.28 8.37 -5.66
N LEU A 44 -9.89 8.16 -4.39
CA LEU A 44 -10.46 8.86 -3.25
C LEU A 44 -10.14 10.36 -3.26
N ILE A 45 -8.92 10.75 -3.66
CA ILE A 45 -8.53 12.16 -3.79
C ILE A 45 -9.36 12.86 -4.87
N VAL A 46 -9.57 12.21 -6.02
CA VAL A 46 -10.41 12.77 -7.09
C VAL A 46 -11.85 12.91 -6.62
N PHE A 47 -12.43 11.88 -6.01
CA PHE A 47 -13.80 11.89 -5.52
C PHE A 47 -14.04 12.96 -4.45
N SER A 48 -13.16 13.05 -3.45
CA SER A 48 -13.24 14.06 -2.41
C SER A 48 -13.01 15.48 -2.96
N GLY A 49 -12.14 15.65 -3.94
CA GLY A 49 -11.96 16.91 -4.67
C GLY A 49 -13.25 17.39 -5.34
N PHE A 50 -13.93 16.51 -6.09
CA PHE A 50 -15.23 16.83 -6.70
C PHE A 50 -16.30 17.20 -5.68
N GLN A 51 -16.32 16.53 -4.53
CA GLN A 51 -17.27 16.80 -3.46
C GLN A 51 -17.06 18.18 -2.82
N ILE A 52 -15.80 18.60 -2.64
CA ILE A 52 -15.47 19.96 -2.16
C ILE A 52 -15.82 21.01 -3.23
N MET A 53 -15.49 20.74 -4.50
CA MET A 53 -15.69 21.68 -5.61
C MET A 53 -17.18 21.95 -5.88
N THR A 54 -18.03 20.94 -5.72
CA THR A 54 -19.49 21.02 -5.93
C THR A 54 -20.25 21.50 -4.69
N ALA A 55 -19.56 21.80 -3.58
CA ALA A 55 -20.22 22.17 -2.34
C ALA A 55 -20.86 23.58 -2.38
N SER A 56 -20.52 24.44 -3.37
CA SER A 56 -21.22 25.68 -3.76
C SER A 56 -21.83 26.54 -2.61
N GLY A 57 -21.17 26.62 -1.46
CA GLY A 57 -21.59 27.44 -0.32
C GLY A 57 -22.22 26.68 0.86
N ASP A 58 -22.39 25.36 0.76
CA ASP A 58 -22.83 24.51 1.88
C ASP A 58 -21.63 24.10 2.76
N PRO A 59 -21.57 24.57 4.02
CA PRO A 59 -20.43 24.29 4.90
C PRO A 59 -20.33 22.80 5.28
N GLN A 60 -21.44 22.06 5.25
CA GLN A 60 -21.47 20.65 5.63
C GLN A 60 -20.79 19.79 4.56
N LYS A 61 -21.06 20.05 3.27
CA LYS A 61 -20.39 19.36 2.16
C LYS A 61 -18.90 19.71 2.05
N LEU A 62 -18.54 20.96 2.32
CA LEU A 62 -17.13 21.39 2.38
C LEU A 62 -16.37 20.68 3.51
N GLN A 63 -16.97 20.57 4.68
CA GLN A 63 -16.34 19.91 5.82
C GLN A 63 -16.20 18.41 5.60
N SER A 64 -17.26 17.74 5.13
CA SER A 64 -17.23 16.32 4.80
C SER A 64 -16.19 16.01 3.70
N GLY A 65 -16.09 16.83 2.66
CA GLY A 65 -15.09 16.67 1.62
C GLY A 65 -13.66 16.83 2.15
N ARG A 66 -13.42 17.77 3.08
CA ARG A 66 -12.12 17.93 3.73
C ARG A 66 -11.75 16.76 4.62
N GLU A 67 -12.69 16.24 5.42
CA GLU A 67 -12.47 15.04 6.24
C GLU A 67 -12.12 13.82 5.37
N LEU A 68 -12.81 13.65 4.25
CA LEU A 68 -12.50 12.60 3.26
C LEU A 68 -11.10 12.76 2.66
N LEU A 69 -10.71 13.99 2.29
CA LEU A 69 -9.36 14.27 1.80
C LEU A 69 -8.29 14.01 2.86
N THR A 70 -8.50 14.48 4.08
CA THR A 70 -7.56 14.30 5.19
C THR A 70 -7.41 12.83 5.55
N SER A 71 -8.49 12.05 5.56
CA SER A 71 -8.42 10.60 5.80
C SER A 71 -7.72 9.83 4.67
N ALA A 72 -7.92 10.22 3.41
CA ALA A 72 -7.19 9.63 2.29
C ALA A 72 -5.68 9.92 2.36
N ILE A 73 -5.31 11.16 2.66
CA ILE A 73 -3.91 11.58 2.81
C ILE A 73 -3.25 10.89 4.01
N SER A 74 -3.94 10.82 5.16
CA SER A 74 -3.40 10.16 6.36
C SER A 74 -3.20 8.66 6.14
N GLY A 75 -4.11 7.99 5.44
CA GLY A 75 -3.96 6.59 5.04
C GLY A 75 -2.77 6.37 4.12
N LEU A 76 -2.57 7.25 3.13
CA LEU A 76 -1.41 7.17 2.22
C LEU A 76 -0.08 7.37 2.98
N ILE A 77 -0.03 8.34 3.89
CA ILE A 77 1.13 8.60 4.75
C ILE A 77 1.44 7.37 5.63
N LEU A 78 0.42 6.73 6.21
CA LEU A 78 0.58 5.54 7.04
C LEU A 78 1.26 4.42 6.25
N ILE A 79 0.81 4.15 5.02
CA ILE A 79 1.40 3.12 4.16
C ILE A 79 2.87 3.42 3.86
N ILE A 80 3.19 4.66 3.47
CA ILE A 80 4.56 5.09 3.19
C ILE A 80 5.44 4.91 4.43
N PHE A 81 4.94 5.32 5.59
CA PHE A 81 5.68 5.22 6.86
C PHE A 81 5.86 3.76 7.30
N SER A 82 4.86 2.91 7.08
CA SER A 82 4.93 1.48 7.37
C SER A 82 6.03 0.81 6.56
N ILE A 83 6.11 1.08 5.25
CA ILE A 83 7.16 0.53 4.38
C ILE A 83 8.53 1.06 4.79
N PHE A 84 8.61 2.34 5.16
CA PHE A 84 9.85 2.93 5.66
C PHE A 84 10.35 2.21 6.91
N LEU A 85 9.48 1.96 7.89
CA LEU A 85 9.82 1.20 9.10
C LEU A 85 10.17 -0.25 8.79
N LEU A 86 9.44 -0.90 7.88
CA LEU A 86 9.72 -2.27 7.45
C LEU A 86 11.10 -2.39 6.79
N ARG A 87 11.50 -1.42 5.94
CA ARG A 87 12.83 -1.39 5.35
C ARG A 87 13.91 -1.07 6.39
N LEU A 88 13.63 -0.15 7.30
CA LEU A 88 14.57 0.22 8.36
C LEU A 88 14.87 -0.98 9.27
N ILE A 89 13.83 -1.62 9.80
CA ILE A 89 13.98 -2.76 10.73
C ILE A 89 14.38 -4.03 9.97
N GLY A 90 13.70 -4.35 8.87
CA GLY A 90 13.91 -5.59 8.12
C GLY A 90 15.26 -5.68 7.41
N VAL A 91 15.77 -4.57 6.86
CA VAL A 91 17.06 -4.56 6.15
C VAL A 91 18.21 -4.21 7.10
N GLN A 92 18.07 -3.17 7.93
CA GLN A 92 19.20 -2.70 8.74
C GLN A 92 19.41 -3.51 10.04
N ILE A 93 18.34 -4.06 10.64
CA ILE A 93 18.44 -4.79 11.91
C ILE A 93 18.51 -6.31 11.70
N LEU A 94 17.74 -6.84 10.74
CA LEU A 94 17.65 -8.29 10.49
C LEU A 94 18.53 -8.81 9.34
N ASN A 95 19.25 -7.93 8.62
CA ASN A 95 20.17 -8.23 7.52
C ASN A 95 19.80 -9.50 6.72
N ILE A 96 18.62 -9.47 6.09
CA ILE A 96 18.16 -10.56 5.22
C ILE A 96 18.72 -10.29 3.81
N PRO A 97 19.75 -11.02 3.33
CA PRO A 97 20.23 -10.89 1.97
C PRO A 97 19.17 -11.45 1.01
N GLY A 98 18.60 -10.60 0.14
CA GLY A 98 17.63 -11.05 -0.87
C GLY A 98 16.55 -10.06 -1.31
N LEU A 99 16.48 -8.85 -0.76
CA LEU A 99 15.57 -7.79 -1.23
C LEU A 99 16.23 -6.88 -2.28
N SER A 100 16.71 -7.49 -3.37
CA SER A 100 17.09 -6.78 -4.60
C SER A 100 16.49 -7.48 -5.80
#